data_AF-A0A0D2DK69-F1
#
_entry.id   AF-A0A0D2DK69-F1
#
_cell.length_a   1.000
_cell.length_b   1.000
_cell.length_c   1.000
_cell.angle_alpha   90.00
_cell.angle_beta   90.00
_cell.angle_gamma   90.00
#
_symmetry.space_group_name_H-M   'P 1'
#
loop_
_entity.id
_entity.type
_entity.pdbx_description
1 polymer ?
#
loop_
_entity_poly.entity_id
_entity_poly.type
_entity_poly.pdbx_seq_one_letter_code
_entity_poly.pdbx_strand_id
1 'polypeptide(L)'
;MVREDWRALVAAKRAQVAKGLPQEWRLPSSILDTVSATADISVLDVPAKCGLLTEKEIAITENHDATDLIAKMAAKELSAFEVTQAFCKRAAIAHQVTNCLTEMFFDKALERAKYLDEYLAKEGKPMGPLHGMPISLKDSFNLKGEYSTIGYVSFINRPAADSNSPLVDILLDSGAVLYVKTNLPQTLMTADSENNVFGRVLNPNKLKLTAGGSSGGEGALVAMRGSLLGVGTDIGGSIRIPAFCCGTFGFKPSVDRVPFGGQTNPVLDGWTGIMPVAGPLAQSPRDLRLFLETVINSKPWNYDYTALAMPWHPVEEKTTLTIGVIFECPTWPVQPTILRALKTATDKLKQAGHTVIILEKFPSFAAATELSWSFFDIDNKGTGFKHIEASGEPWVTSVKDMYTPPPEGRKDRSLGDLFDMNEERLQFRKDWMKIFVENKLDVIVAPGSHKTAVPHDTFRMPPYT
;
A
#
# COMPACT_ATOMS: atom_id res chain seq x y z
N MET A 1 31.55 21.88 7.14
CA MET A 1 30.95 20.74 7.85
C MET A 1 31.33 19.49 7.08
N VAL A 2 31.97 18.51 7.73
CA VAL A 2 32.22 17.19 7.10
C VAL A 2 30.86 16.51 6.97
N ARG A 3 30.43 16.21 5.74
CA ARG A 3 29.20 15.45 5.49
C ARG A 3 29.37 14.07 6.13
N GLU A 4 28.47 13.71 7.03
CA GLU A 4 28.45 12.39 7.66
C GLU A 4 28.28 11.32 6.58
N ASP A 5 29.03 10.22 6.66
CA ASP A 5 28.94 9.15 5.67
C ASP A 5 27.53 8.54 5.72
N TRP A 6 26.80 8.64 4.62
CA TRP A 6 25.44 8.12 4.50
C TRP A 6 25.35 6.63 4.88
N ARG A 7 26.42 5.85 4.63
CA ARG A 7 26.47 4.42 5.00
C ARG A 7 26.47 4.23 6.51
N ALA A 8 27.14 5.10 7.25
CA ALA A 8 27.14 5.05 8.71
C ALA A 8 25.74 5.38 9.27
N LEU A 9 25.06 6.39 8.71
CA LEU A 9 23.66 6.72 9.06
C LEU A 9 22.71 5.55 8.80
N VAL A 10 22.81 4.94 7.62
CA VAL A 10 22.02 3.76 7.25
C VAL A 10 22.31 2.58 8.18
N ALA A 11 23.58 2.30 8.48
CA ALA A 11 23.95 1.21 9.38
C ALA A 11 23.39 1.42 10.79
N ALA A 12 23.47 2.65 11.32
CA ALA A 12 22.88 3.01 12.61
C ALA A 12 21.36 2.86 12.60
N LYS A 13 20.69 3.31 11.53
CA LYS A 13 19.24 3.16 11.37
C LYS A 13 18.82 1.69 11.33
N ARG A 14 19.47 0.86 10.50
CA ARG A 14 19.20 -0.58 10.43
C ARG A 14 19.44 -1.28 11.76
N ALA A 15 20.49 -0.89 12.50
CA ALA A 15 20.74 -1.41 13.84
C ALA A 15 19.64 -1.01 14.83
N GLN A 16 19.08 0.21 14.74
CA GLN A 16 17.92 0.61 15.55
C GLN A 16 16.67 -0.20 15.21
N VAL A 17 16.37 -0.40 13.92
CA VAL A 17 15.23 -1.24 13.49
C VAL A 17 15.39 -2.67 13.97
N ALA A 18 16.60 -3.25 13.85
CA ALA A 18 16.89 -4.61 14.30
C ALA A 18 16.72 -4.81 15.82
N LYS A 19 16.79 -3.75 16.64
CA LYS A 19 16.45 -3.84 18.08
C LYS A 19 14.96 -4.06 18.32
N GLY A 20 14.10 -3.64 17.39
CA GLY A 20 12.66 -3.90 17.45
C GLY A 20 12.28 -5.35 17.11
N LEU A 21 13.23 -6.20 16.73
CA LEU A 21 13.03 -7.63 16.46
C LEU A 21 13.45 -8.48 17.67
N PRO A 22 12.48 -9.03 18.45
CA PRO A 22 12.77 -9.86 19.61
C PRO A 22 13.59 -11.10 19.25
N GLN A 23 14.49 -11.52 20.15
CA GLN A 23 15.43 -12.61 19.89
C GLN A 23 14.71 -13.94 19.69
N GLU A 24 13.65 -14.17 20.46
CA GLU A 24 12.79 -15.35 20.43
C GLU A 24 11.96 -15.48 19.15
N TRP A 25 11.85 -14.41 18.34
CA TRP A 25 11.11 -14.42 17.07
C TRP A 25 12.04 -14.46 15.86
N ARG A 26 13.34 -14.67 16.08
CA ARG A 26 14.32 -14.76 14.99
C ARG A 26 14.31 -16.13 14.34
N LEU A 27 14.26 -16.15 13.02
CA LEU A 27 14.34 -17.38 12.24
C LEU A 27 15.73 -18.01 12.36
N PRO A 28 15.82 -19.35 12.32
CA PRO A 28 17.11 -20.04 12.28
C PRO A 28 17.84 -19.74 10.96
N SER A 29 19.18 -19.78 11.01
CA SER A 29 20.03 -19.57 9.82
C SER A 29 19.70 -20.55 8.69
N SER A 30 19.28 -21.77 9.00
CA SER A 30 18.85 -22.77 8.02
C SER A 30 17.73 -22.29 7.07
N ILE A 31 16.90 -21.34 7.52
CA ILE A 31 15.92 -20.67 6.66
C ILE A 31 16.54 -19.43 6.01
N LEU A 32 17.19 -18.58 6.80
CA LEU A 32 17.71 -17.29 6.32
C LEU A 32 18.78 -17.43 5.22
N ASP A 33 19.61 -18.47 5.28
CA ASP A 33 20.65 -18.75 4.29
C ASP A 33 20.06 -19.09 2.90
N THR A 34 18.77 -19.42 2.83
CA THR A 34 18.05 -19.67 1.57
C THR A 34 17.41 -18.42 0.98
N VAL A 35 17.29 -17.34 1.77
CA VAL A 35 16.61 -16.10 1.38
C VAL A 35 17.58 -15.17 0.67
N SER A 36 17.30 -14.87 -0.59
CA SER A 36 18.02 -13.84 -1.34
C SER A 36 17.14 -13.26 -2.44
N ALA A 37 17.49 -12.06 -2.93
CA ALA A 37 16.79 -11.41 -4.04
C ALA A 37 16.90 -12.18 -5.37
N THR A 38 17.72 -13.24 -5.44
CA THR A 38 17.87 -14.11 -6.60
C THR A 38 17.22 -15.48 -6.41
N ALA A 39 16.73 -15.79 -5.21
CA ALA A 39 16.17 -17.10 -4.90
C ALA A 39 14.85 -17.33 -5.65
N ASP A 40 14.71 -18.50 -6.28
CA ASP A 40 13.49 -18.93 -6.97
C ASP A 40 12.62 -19.79 -6.06
N ILE A 41 12.28 -19.24 -4.88
CA ILE A 41 11.47 -19.91 -3.86
C ILE A 41 10.31 -19.02 -3.43
N SER A 42 9.22 -19.65 -3.00
CA SER A 42 8.15 -19.02 -2.23
C SER A 42 8.50 -19.12 -0.74
N VAL A 43 8.08 -18.12 0.04
CA VAL A 43 8.24 -18.10 1.51
C VAL A 43 6.90 -18.01 2.24
N LEU A 44 5.78 -18.15 1.54
CA LEU A 44 4.43 -18.02 2.11
C LEU A 44 4.14 -19.03 3.23
N ASP A 45 4.77 -20.21 3.21
CA ASP A 45 4.60 -21.28 4.19
C ASP A 45 5.58 -21.21 5.37
N VAL A 46 6.58 -20.31 5.32
CA VAL A 46 7.58 -20.15 6.38
C VAL A 46 6.94 -19.85 7.74
N PRO A 47 5.94 -18.96 7.88
CA PRO A 47 5.31 -18.71 9.18
C PRO A 47 4.75 -19.97 9.85
N ALA A 48 4.10 -20.85 9.09
CA ALA A 48 3.51 -22.08 9.61
C ALA A 48 4.56 -23.18 9.89
N LYS A 49 5.71 -23.16 9.19
CA LYS A 49 6.70 -24.25 9.23
C LYS A 49 7.96 -23.95 10.05
N CYS A 50 8.22 -22.69 10.38
CA CYS A 50 9.46 -22.29 11.06
C CYS A 50 9.53 -22.67 12.55
N GLY A 51 8.43 -23.09 13.16
CA GLY A 51 8.37 -23.51 14.57
C GLY A 51 8.32 -22.37 15.60
N LEU A 52 8.17 -21.11 15.17
CA LEU A 52 8.09 -19.94 16.07
C LEU A 52 6.66 -19.57 16.49
N LEU A 53 5.65 -20.01 15.73
CA LEU A 53 4.24 -19.80 16.03
C LEU A 53 3.65 -21.07 16.66
N THR A 54 2.83 -20.90 17.70
CA THR A 54 1.98 -21.97 18.23
C THR A 54 0.85 -22.31 17.25
N GLU A 55 0.24 -23.48 17.40
CA GLU A 55 -0.93 -23.87 16.59
C GLU A 55 -2.07 -22.85 16.65
N LYS A 56 -2.29 -22.25 17.84
CA LYS A 56 -3.29 -21.20 18.03
C LYS A 56 -2.95 -19.93 17.25
N GLU A 57 -1.68 -19.49 17.27
CA GLU A 57 -1.23 -18.30 16.54
C GLU A 57 -1.27 -18.50 15.03
N ILE A 58 -0.95 -19.71 14.55
CA ILE A 58 -1.15 -20.10 13.14
C ILE A 58 -2.64 -20.01 12.80
N ALA A 59 -3.51 -20.62 13.60
CA ALA A 59 -4.95 -20.60 13.36
C ALA A 59 -5.52 -19.17 13.32
N ILE A 60 -5.15 -18.32 14.28
CA ILE A 60 -5.54 -16.89 14.34
C ILE A 60 -5.19 -16.17 13.04
N THR A 61 -3.98 -16.41 12.52
CA THR A 61 -3.47 -15.67 11.36
C THR A 61 -3.81 -16.30 10.01
N GLU A 62 -4.19 -17.58 9.93
CA GLU A 62 -4.47 -18.28 8.65
C GLU A 62 -5.96 -18.50 8.36
N ASN A 63 -6.76 -18.75 9.40
CA ASN A 63 -8.15 -19.23 9.21
C ASN A 63 -9.19 -18.10 9.25
N HIS A 64 -8.76 -16.87 9.50
CA HIS A 64 -9.62 -15.72 9.72
C HIS A 64 -9.24 -14.55 8.81
N ASP A 65 -10.20 -13.70 8.50
CA ASP A 65 -9.93 -12.36 7.96
C ASP A 65 -10.19 -11.30 9.05
N ALA A 66 -9.93 -10.02 8.77
CA ALA A 66 -9.98 -8.98 9.80
C ALA A 66 -11.40 -8.84 10.38
N THR A 67 -12.41 -8.89 9.50
CA THR A 67 -13.82 -8.84 9.88
C THR A 67 -14.20 -9.95 10.88
N ASP A 68 -13.74 -11.18 10.65
CA ASP A 68 -14.00 -12.31 11.55
C ASP A 68 -13.30 -12.15 12.91
N LEU A 69 -12.02 -11.77 12.91
CA LEU A 69 -11.27 -11.57 14.16
C LEU A 69 -11.86 -10.48 15.05
N ILE A 70 -12.33 -9.37 14.45
CA ILE A 70 -13.01 -8.31 15.19
C ILE A 70 -14.28 -8.84 15.86
N ALA A 71 -15.08 -9.64 15.15
CA ALA A 71 -16.28 -10.26 15.73
C ALA A 71 -15.94 -11.20 16.90
N LYS A 72 -14.88 -12.02 16.75
CA LYS A 72 -14.40 -12.92 17.81
C LYS A 72 -13.88 -12.19 19.04
N MET A 73 -13.16 -11.09 18.84
CA MET A 73 -12.69 -10.24 19.95
C MET A 73 -13.86 -9.54 20.65
N ALA A 74 -14.82 -8.99 19.90
CA ALA A 74 -16.02 -8.40 20.46
C ALA A 74 -16.85 -9.40 21.28
N ALA A 75 -16.88 -10.66 20.86
CA ALA A 75 -17.54 -11.77 21.55
C ALA A 75 -16.72 -12.36 22.71
N LYS A 76 -15.49 -11.87 22.97
CA LYS A 76 -14.54 -12.40 23.98
C LYS A 76 -14.14 -13.87 23.73
N GLU A 77 -14.25 -14.35 22.49
CA GLU A 77 -13.74 -15.68 22.10
C GLU A 77 -12.22 -15.69 21.93
N LEU A 78 -11.66 -14.55 21.50
CA LEU A 78 -10.24 -14.25 21.44
C LEU A 78 -10.00 -12.91 22.13
N SER A 79 -8.85 -12.74 22.76
CA SER A 79 -8.44 -11.41 23.26
C SER A 79 -7.69 -10.61 22.20
N ALA A 80 -7.75 -9.29 22.28
CA ALA A 80 -6.94 -8.40 21.47
C ALA A 80 -5.44 -8.66 21.68
N PHE A 81 -5.03 -8.99 22.91
CA PHE A 81 -3.65 -9.36 23.21
C PHE A 81 -3.20 -10.61 22.44
N GLU A 82 -3.97 -11.70 22.47
CA GLU A 82 -3.63 -12.94 21.75
C GLU A 82 -3.54 -12.73 20.24
N VAL A 83 -4.51 -11.99 19.68
CA VAL A 83 -4.52 -11.65 18.26
C VAL A 83 -3.30 -10.80 17.89
N THR A 84 -3.04 -9.74 18.65
CA THR A 84 -1.90 -8.84 18.41
C THR A 84 -0.57 -9.56 18.53
N GLN A 85 -0.39 -10.43 19.52
CA GLN A 85 0.83 -11.21 19.69
C GLN A 85 1.08 -12.15 18.49
N ALA A 86 0.04 -12.83 17.99
CA ALA A 86 0.14 -13.68 16.81
C ALA A 86 0.61 -12.89 15.57
N PHE A 87 0.05 -11.69 15.34
CA PHE A 87 0.44 -10.83 14.22
C PHE A 87 1.84 -10.21 14.40
N CYS A 88 2.23 -9.82 15.62
CA CYS A 88 3.59 -9.32 15.88
C CYS A 88 4.65 -10.38 15.53
N LYS A 89 4.46 -11.62 15.99
CA LYS A 89 5.35 -12.75 15.64
C LYS A 89 5.36 -13.03 14.14
N ARG A 90 4.18 -13.08 13.50
CA ARG A 90 4.09 -13.37 12.06
C ARG A 90 4.69 -12.25 11.21
N ALA A 91 4.54 -11.00 11.59
CA ALA A 91 5.19 -9.86 10.94
C ALA A 91 6.71 -9.87 11.12
N ALA A 92 7.21 -10.24 12.30
CA ALA A 92 8.64 -10.44 12.54
C ALA A 92 9.22 -11.54 11.64
N ILE A 93 8.52 -12.66 11.46
CA ILE A 93 8.90 -13.73 10.53
C ILE A 93 8.88 -13.22 9.08
N ALA A 94 7.79 -12.56 8.67
CA ALA A 94 7.65 -12.01 7.33
C ALA A 94 8.76 -11.02 6.99
N HIS A 95 9.12 -10.14 7.94
CA HIS A 95 10.18 -9.17 7.77
C HIS A 95 11.53 -9.83 7.48
N GLN A 96 11.87 -10.90 8.20
CA GLN A 96 13.15 -11.58 8.03
C GLN A 96 13.31 -12.25 6.66
N VAL A 97 12.21 -12.65 6.01
CA VAL A 97 12.25 -13.31 4.69
C VAL A 97 11.87 -12.40 3.51
N THR A 98 11.31 -11.22 3.77
CA THR A 98 10.88 -10.27 2.72
C THR A 98 11.38 -8.84 2.87
N ASN A 99 11.96 -8.48 4.02
CA ASN A 99 12.41 -7.12 4.35
C ASN A 99 11.29 -6.05 4.21
N CYS A 100 10.07 -6.42 4.60
CA CYS A 100 8.86 -5.60 4.38
C CYS A 100 8.61 -4.48 5.40
N LEU A 101 9.38 -4.35 6.48
CA LEU A 101 9.13 -3.42 7.59
C LEU A 101 10.21 -2.34 7.69
N THR A 102 9.83 -1.14 8.12
CA THR A 102 10.72 -0.01 8.43
C THR A 102 10.82 0.26 9.92
N GLU A 103 9.72 0.06 10.67
CA GLU A 103 9.66 0.19 12.12
C GLU A 103 8.86 -0.97 12.72
N MET A 104 9.25 -1.40 13.92
CA MET A 104 8.59 -2.44 14.71
C MET A 104 8.42 -1.94 16.14
N PHE A 105 7.17 -1.75 16.58
CA PHE A 105 6.82 -1.23 17.92
C PHE A 105 5.85 -2.20 18.62
N PHE A 106 6.24 -3.47 18.63
CA PHE A 106 5.43 -4.58 19.16
C PHE A 106 5.06 -4.41 20.63
N ASP A 107 5.95 -3.87 21.48
CA ASP A 107 5.65 -3.65 22.90
C ASP A 107 4.48 -2.68 23.09
N LYS A 108 4.50 -1.54 22.39
CA LYS A 108 3.41 -0.55 22.39
C LYS A 108 2.10 -1.15 21.87
N ALA A 109 2.19 -2.01 20.86
CA ALA A 109 1.03 -2.71 20.30
C ALA A 109 0.40 -3.66 21.32
N LEU A 110 1.21 -4.45 22.03
CA LEU A 110 0.75 -5.37 23.06
C LEU A 110 0.16 -4.64 24.28
N GLU A 111 0.73 -3.50 24.68
CA GLU A 111 0.16 -2.63 25.71
C GLU A 111 -1.22 -2.08 25.30
N ARG A 112 -1.35 -1.58 24.07
CA ARG A 112 -2.62 -1.10 23.52
C ARG A 112 -3.66 -2.22 23.45
N ALA A 113 -3.26 -3.42 23.03
CA ALA A 113 -4.13 -4.58 22.95
C ALA A 113 -4.67 -4.99 24.33
N LYS A 114 -3.78 -5.03 25.35
CA LYS A 114 -4.19 -5.29 26.73
C LYS A 114 -5.17 -4.25 27.26
N TYR A 115 -4.93 -2.97 26.98
CA TYR A 115 -5.86 -1.90 27.35
C TYR A 115 -7.24 -2.06 26.67
N LEU A 116 -7.28 -2.54 25.42
CA LEU A 116 -8.54 -2.82 24.72
C LEU A 116 -9.31 -3.97 25.35
N ASP A 117 -8.62 -5.03 25.76
CA ASP A 117 -9.24 -6.14 26.52
C ASP A 117 -9.83 -5.65 27.85
N GLU A 118 -9.08 -4.83 28.60
CA GLU A 118 -9.54 -4.20 29.85
C GLU A 118 -10.75 -3.28 29.62
N TYR A 119 -10.72 -2.47 28.56
CA TYR A 119 -11.82 -1.62 28.15
C TYR A 119 -13.08 -2.44 27.86
N LEU A 120 -12.97 -3.51 27.06
CA LEU A 120 -14.11 -4.37 26.72
C LEU A 120 -14.68 -5.08 27.95
N ALA A 121 -13.82 -5.49 28.89
CA ALA A 121 -14.24 -6.09 30.15
C ALA A 121 -15.02 -5.09 31.02
N LYS A 122 -14.55 -3.84 31.11
CA LYS A 122 -15.14 -2.80 31.95
C LYS A 122 -16.42 -2.20 31.35
N GLU A 123 -16.39 -1.80 30.08
CA GLU A 123 -17.48 -1.06 29.43
C GLU A 123 -18.54 -1.98 28.83
N GLY A 124 -18.26 -3.29 28.72
CA GLY A 124 -19.19 -4.30 28.20
C GLY A 124 -19.47 -4.20 26.69
N LYS A 125 -18.75 -3.34 25.97
CA LYS A 125 -18.87 -3.14 24.52
C LYS A 125 -17.52 -2.82 23.88
N PRO A 126 -17.32 -3.12 22.59
CA PRO A 126 -16.10 -2.73 21.86
C PRO A 126 -15.88 -1.22 21.86
N MET A 127 -14.61 -0.80 21.80
CA MET A 127 -14.22 0.62 21.69
C MET A 127 -14.70 1.25 20.39
N GLY A 128 -14.69 0.46 19.31
CA GLY A 128 -15.09 0.90 17.99
C GLY A 128 -15.10 -0.26 17.00
N PRO A 129 -15.36 0.01 15.72
CA PRO A 129 -15.51 -1.01 14.68
C PRO A 129 -14.22 -1.78 14.35
N LEU A 130 -13.06 -1.32 14.81
CA LEU A 130 -11.76 -1.98 14.62
C LEU A 130 -11.15 -2.48 15.94
N HIS A 131 -11.99 -2.65 16.98
CA HIS A 131 -11.53 -3.02 18.32
C HIS A 131 -10.57 -4.21 18.31
N GLY A 132 -9.34 -3.96 18.76
CA GLY A 132 -8.29 -4.97 18.93
C GLY A 132 -7.54 -5.33 17.64
N MET A 133 -7.96 -4.84 16.47
CA MET A 133 -7.43 -5.30 15.18
C MET A 133 -6.03 -4.73 14.90
N PRO A 134 -5.01 -5.59 14.67
CA PRO A 134 -3.70 -5.13 14.23
C PRO A 134 -3.73 -4.61 12.78
N ILE A 135 -3.27 -3.37 12.57
CA ILE A 135 -3.21 -2.72 11.25
C ILE A 135 -1.80 -2.20 11.00
N SER A 136 -1.26 -2.50 9.82
CA SER A 136 0.05 -2.01 9.35
C SER A 136 -0.10 -0.69 8.58
N LEU A 137 0.95 0.12 8.60
CA LEU A 137 0.97 1.43 7.94
C LEU A 137 2.19 1.53 7.02
N LYS A 138 2.01 2.04 5.81
CA LYS A 138 3.14 2.49 4.98
C LYS A 138 3.98 3.53 5.71
N ASP A 139 5.30 3.53 5.49
CA ASP A 139 6.24 4.44 6.19
C ASP A 139 5.92 5.95 6.06
N SER A 140 5.08 6.37 5.11
CA SER A 140 4.68 7.78 4.97
C SER A 140 3.72 8.28 6.04
N PHE A 141 2.94 7.40 6.68
CA PHE A 141 2.01 7.79 7.73
C PHE A 141 2.76 8.12 9.02
N ASN A 142 2.51 9.30 9.57
CA ASN A 142 3.11 9.73 10.81
C ASN A 142 2.31 9.14 11.99
N LEU A 143 3.03 8.46 12.89
CA LEU A 143 2.53 7.95 14.15
C LEU A 143 3.41 8.57 15.23
N LYS A 144 2.79 9.25 16.19
CA LYS A 144 3.49 9.99 17.24
C LYS A 144 4.51 9.11 17.96
N GLY A 145 5.75 9.58 17.99
CA GLY A 145 6.89 8.87 18.61
C GLY A 145 7.55 7.82 17.72
N GLU A 146 7.07 7.60 16.49
CA GLU A 146 7.71 6.74 15.49
C GLU A 146 8.34 7.56 14.35
N TYR A 147 9.34 7.00 13.67
CA TYR A 147 10.05 7.66 12.58
C TYR A 147 9.37 7.42 11.23
N SER A 148 9.48 8.39 10.31
CA SER A 148 9.04 8.30 8.92
C SER A 148 10.15 8.80 8.00
N THR A 149 11.02 7.89 7.56
CA THR A 149 12.16 8.27 6.71
C THR A 149 11.79 8.32 5.24
N ILE A 150 10.70 7.65 4.87
CA ILE A 150 10.22 7.44 3.50
C ILE A 150 11.33 7.02 2.52
N GLY A 151 12.30 6.23 3.01
CA GLY A 151 13.38 5.68 2.21
C GLY A 151 14.48 6.68 1.81
N TYR A 152 14.46 7.90 2.36
CA TYR A 152 15.52 8.90 2.14
C TYR A 152 16.51 8.90 3.30
N VAL A 153 17.81 8.80 2.99
CA VAL A 153 18.86 8.88 4.03
C VAL A 153 18.85 10.24 4.72
N SER A 154 18.59 11.32 3.98
CA SER A 154 18.53 12.68 4.54
C SER A 154 17.41 12.86 5.57
N PHE A 155 16.48 11.90 5.68
CA PHE A 155 15.37 11.93 6.62
C PHE A 155 15.66 11.10 7.88
N ILE A 156 16.74 10.30 7.92
CA ILE A 156 17.11 9.48 9.09
C ILE A 156 17.29 10.33 10.35
N ASN A 157 17.89 11.51 10.21
CA ASN A 157 18.17 12.42 11.33
C ASN A 157 17.00 13.35 11.68
N ARG A 158 15.84 13.21 11.02
CA ARG A 158 14.63 13.93 11.43
C ARG A 158 14.12 13.34 12.75
N PRO A 159 13.55 14.16 13.64
CA PRO A 159 12.92 13.64 14.84
C PRO A 159 11.77 12.70 14.48
N ALA A 160 11.45 11.79 15.40
CA ALA A 160 10.20 11.03 15.34
C ALA A 160 9.01 11.99 15.27
N ALA A 161 7.89 11.53 14.68
CA ALA A 161 6.71 12.36 14.50
C ALA A 161 6.19 12.88 15.85
N ASP A 162 5.83 14.16 15.91
CA ASP A 162 5.27 14.81 17.09
C ASP A 162 3.76 14.62 17.22
N SER A 163 3.11 14.27 16.11
CA SER A 163 1.68 14.14 15.92
C SER A 163 1.36 12.99 14.97
N ASN A 164 0.12 12.51 15.04
CA ASN A 164 -0.40 11.49 14.15
C ASN A 164 -0.87 12.11 12.83
N SER A 165 -0.81 11.34 11.74
CA SER A 165 -1.64 11.65 10.58
C SER A 165 -3.13 11.52 10.96
N PRO A 166 -4.05 12.33 10.42
CA PRO A 166 -5.48 12.23 10.73
C PRO A 166 -6.09 10.82 10.55
N LEU A 167 -5.63 10.08 9.54
CA LEU A 167 -6.05 8.69 9.35
C LEU A 167 -5.60 7.77 10.50
N VAL A 168 -4.43 8.01 11.08
CA VAL A 168 -3.91 7.26 12.23
C VAL A 168 -4.79 7.51 13.46
N ASP A 169 -5.21 8.75 13.71
CA ASP A 169 -6.15 9.08 14.78
C ASP A 169 -7.48 8.35 14.61
N ILE A 170 -8.07 8.38 13.41
CA ILE A 170 -9.32 7.65 13.10
C ILE A 170 -9.19 6.15 13.39
N LEU A 171 -8.07 5.52 13.01
CA LEU A 171 -7.86 4.09 13.25
C LEU A 171 -7.74 3.79 14.75
N LEU A 172 -6.97 4.59 15.48
CA LEU A 172 -6.79 4.43 16.92
C LEU A 172 -8.11 4.65 17.69
N ASP A 173 -8.88 5.69 17.34
CA ASP A 173 -10.19 6.01 17.92
C ASP A 173 -11.23 4.92 17.60
N SER A 174 -11.09 4.27 16.44
CA SER A 174 -11.91 3.10 16.07
C SER A 174 -11.52 1.82 16.80
N GLY A 175 -10.49 1.87 17.66
CA GLY A 175 -10.05 0.75 18.48
C GLY A 175 -8.96 -0.13 17.87
N ALA A 176 -8.32 0.29 16.78
CA ALA A 176 -7.25 -0.48 16.15
C ALA A 176 -5.96 -0.51 16.99
N VAL A 177 -5.12 -1.50 16.70
CA VAL A 177 -3.77 -1.66 17.24
C VAL A 177 -2.78 -1.45 16.10
N LEU A 178 -1.95 -0.41 16.19
CA LEU A 178 -0.88 -0.17 15.21
C LEU A 178 0.41 -0.78 15.77
N TYR A 179 1.18 -1.49 14.93
CA TYR A 179 2.30 -2.30 15.44
C TYR A 179 3.57 -2.28 14.58
N VAL A 180 3.46 -1.91 13.29
CA VAL A 180 4.59 -1.82 12.36
C VAL A 180 4.39 -0.71 11.35
N LYS A 181 5.50 -0.26 10.77
CA LYS A 181 5.51 0.51 9.51
C LYS A 181 6.19 -0.29 8.40
N THR A 182 5.75 -0.10 7.15
CA THR A 182 6.17 -0.93 6.02
C THR A 182 7.00 -0.20 4.96
N ASN A 183 7.89 -0.98 4.35
CA ASN A 183 8.94 -0.51 3.45
C ASN A 183 8.43 -0.14 2.06
N LEU A 184 9.17 0.74 1.39
CA LEU A 184 8.75 1.47 0.18
C LEU A 184 10.00 1.87 -0.66
N PRO A 185 9.86 2.26 -1.93
CA PRO A 185 11.01 2.65 -2.76
C PRO A 185 11.55 4.05 -2.46
N GLN A 186 12.82 4.26 -2.77
CA GLN A 186 13.42 5.59 -2.86
C GLN A 186 12.55 6.46 -3.79
N THR A 187 12.26 7.70 -3.40
CA THR A 187 11.34 8.65 -4.08
C THR A 187 9.84 8.38 -4.03
N LEU A 188 9.39 7.18 -3.64
CA LEU A 188 7.98 6.75 -3.74
C LEU A 188 7.44 6.61 -5.18
N MET A 189 8.24 6.92 -6.21
CA MET A 189 7.80 7.05 -7.60
C MET A 189 8.31 5.92 -8.50
N THR A 190 8.30 4.69 -7.98
CA THR A 190 8.64 3.48 -8.76
C THR A 190 7.67 2.34 -8.47
N ALA A 191 7.37 1.52 -9.47
CA ALA A 191 6.60 0.28 -9.34
C ALA A 191 7.46 -0.90 -8.81
N ASP A 192 8.34 -0.59 -7.86
CA ASP A 192 9.22 -1.50 -7.13
C ASP A 192 9.38 -0.96 -5.70
N SER A 193 10.03 -1.70 -4.79
CA SER A 193 10.23 -1.26 -3.40
C SER A 193 11.65 -1.52 -2.91
N GLU A 194 12.56 -0.64 -3.29
CA GLU A 194 13.94 -0.62 -2.82
C GLU A 194 14.39 0.80 -2.47
N ASN A 195 15.10 0.95 -1.36
CA ASN A 195 15.78 2.18 -0.99
C ASN A 195 17.10 1.86 -0.25
N ASN A 196 17.99 2.84 -0.12
CA ASN A 196 19.27 2.62 0.55
C ASN A 196 19.13 2.45 2.07
N VAL A 197 18.08 2.99 2.69
CA VAL A 197 17.88 2.97 4.15
C VAL A 197 17.58 1.55 4.64
N PHE A 198 16.57 0.88 4.09
CA PHE A 198 16.09 -0.42 4.53
C PHE A 198 16.46 -1.54 3.56
N GLY A 199 16.81 -1.23 2.30
CA GLY A 199 17.03 -2.22 1.27
C GLY A 199 15.75 -2.61 0.52
N ARG A 200 15.80 -3.75 -0.16
CA ARG A 200 14.76 -4.22 -1.08
C ARG A 200 13.71 -5.07 -0.38
N VAL A 201 12.44 -4.85 -0.72
CA VAL A 201 11.33 -5.74 -0.38
C VAL A 201 11.27 -6.89 -1.39
N LEU A 202 11.14 -8.12 -0.92
CA LEU A 202 11.03 -9.31 -1.76
C LEU A 202 9.58 -9.78 -1.86
N ASN A 203 9.17 -10.26 -3.05
CA ASN A 203 7.83 -10.83 -3.23
C ASN A 203 7.73 -12.21 -2.56
N PRO A 204 6.80 -12.41 -1.62
CA PRO A 204 6.72 -13.68 -0.88
C PRO A 204 6.30 -14.88 -1.73
N ASN A 205 5.64 -14.66 -2.88
CA ASN A 205 5.31 -15.74 -3.81
C ASN A 205 6.57 -16.27 -4.53
N LYS A 206 7.55 -15.39 -4.76
CA LYS A 206 8.78 -15.69 -5.47
C LYS A 206 9.83 -14.59 -5.25
N LEU A 207 10.87 -14.88 -4.44
CA LEU A 207 11.81 -13.85 -3.96
C LEU A 207 12.60 -13.13 -5.07
N LYS A 208 12.77 -13.74 -6.25
CA LYS A 208 13.38 -13.11 -7.43
C LYS A 208 12.49 -12.13 -8.21
N LEU A 209 11.25 -11.92 -7.79
CA LEU A 209 10.30 -10.99 -8.39
C LEU A 209 10.05 -9.78 -7.48
N THR A 210 9.67 -8.65 -8.09
CA THR A 210 9.30 -7.45 -7.33
C THR A 210 8.01 -7.66 -6.53
N ALA A 211 7.96 -7.09 -5.33
CA ALA A 211 6.74 -6.95 -4.53
C ALA A 211 5.82 -5.84 -5.07
N GLY A 212 6.23 -5.11 -6.11
CA GLY A 212 5.57 -3.91 -6.60
C GLY A 212 5.90 -2.69 -5.76
N GLY A 213 5.29 -1.55 -6.09
CA GLY A 213 5.53 -0.31 -5.37
C GLY A 213 4.50 0.78 -5.68
N SER A 214 4.46 1.85 -4.88
CA SER A 214 5.38 2.14 -3.77
C SER A 214 4.99 1.56 -2.40
N SER A 215 3.84 0.89 -2.26
CA SER A 215 3.44 0.23 -1.01
C SER A 215 3.84 -1.25 -1.00
N GLY A 216 5.04 -1.60 -1.46
CA GLY A 216 5.47 -3.00 -1.61
C GLY A 216 5.64 -3.73 -0.27
N GLY A 217 6.04 -3.03 0.79
CA GLY A 217 6.08 -3.57 2.15
C GLY A 217 4.70 -4.00 2.63
N GLU A 218 3.66 -3.18 2.42
CA GLU A 218 2.26 -3.57 2.66
C GLU A 218 1.88 -4.81 1.84
N GLY A 219 2.17 -4.81 0.54
CA GLY A 219 1.87 -5.95 -0.34
C GLY A 219 2.47 -7.27 0.16
N ALA A 220 3.76 -7.25 0.51
CA ALA A 220 4.47 -8.42 1.00
C ALA A 220 3.99 -8.85 2.40
N LEU A 221 3.80 -7.91 3.33
CA LEU A 221 3.34 -8.20 4.69
C LEU A 221 1.91 -8.76 4.69
N VAL A 222 1.01 -8.17 3.91
CA VAL A 222 -0.37 -8.66 3.77
C VAL A 222 -0.36 -10.04 3.14
N ALA A 223 0.40 -10.29 2.07
CA ALA A 223 0.48 -11.61 1.43
C ALA A 223 1.02 -12.70 2.37
N MET A 224 1.99 -12.36 3.23
CA MET A 224 2.50 -13.24 4.29
C MET A 224 1.52 -13.42 5.47
N ARG A 225 0.37 -12.74 5.43
CA ARG A 225 -0.63 -12.67 6.50
C ARG A 225 -0.04 -12.18 7.82
N GLY A 226 1.06 -11.44 7.75
CA GLY A 226 1.63 -10.70 8.89
C GLY A 226 0.77 -9.50 9.25
N SER A 227 -0.07 -9.03 8.33
CA SER A 227 -1.22 -8.15 8.54
C SER A 227 -2.39 -8.66 7.71
N LEU A 228 -3.63 -8.58 8.20
CA LEU A 228 -4.82 -8.87 7.37
C LEU A 228 -5.38 -7.62 6.70
N LEU A 229 -5.12 -6.46 7.30
CA LEU A 229 -5.50 -5.14 6.83
C LEU A 229 -4.32 -4.20 7.04
N GLY A 230 -4.02 -3.39 6.03
CA GLY A 230 -2.92 -2.45 6.04
C GLY A 230 -3.23 -1.22 5.19
N VAL A 231 -2.44 -0.15 5.35
CA VAL A 231 -2.71 1.15 4.74
C VAL A 231 -1.57 1.58 3.83
N GLY A 232 -1.87 1.67 2.54
CA GLY A 232 -0.96 2.18 1.52
C GLY A 232 -1.37 3.54 0.97
N THR A 233 -0.60 4.02 -0.01
CA THR A 233 -0.93 5.22 -0.79
C THR A 233 -0.83 4.95 -2.28
N ASP A 234 -1.64 5.64 -3.09
CA ASP A 234 -1.74 5.42 -4.54
C ASP A 234 -2.00 6.74 -5.28
N ILE A 235 -1.07 7.08 -6.17
CA ILE A 235 -1.17 8.19 -7.13
C ILE A 235 -1.18 7.69 -8.58
N GLY A 236 -0.43 6.62 -8.85
CA GLY A 236 -0.30 5.98 -10.16
C GLY A 236 -0.15 4.46 -10.04
N GLY A 237 -0.87 3.84 -9.10
CA GLY A 237 -0.92 2.39 -8.91
C GLY A 237 -0.32 1.89 -7.60
N SER A 238 0.15 2.75 -6.70
CA SER A 238 0.96 2.33 -5.56
C SER A 238 0.27 1.52 -4.46
N ILE A 239 -1.05 1.33 -4.49
CA ILE A 239 -1.79 0.31 -3.71
C ILE A 239 -2.05 -0.92 -4.59
N ARG A 240 -2.49 -0.68 -5.83
CA ARG A 240 -2.95 -1.74 -6.75
C ARG A 240 -1.82 -2.60 -7.30
N ILE A 241 -0.65 -2.03 -7.58
CA ILE A 241 0.53 -2.74 -8.09
C ILE A 241 1.08 -3.72 -7.04
N PRO A 242 1.33 -3.31 -5.78
CA PRO A 242 1.72 -4.28 -4.74
C PRO A 242 0.69 -5.37 -4.51
N ALA A 243 -0.60 -5.01 -4.47
CA ALA A 243 -1.67 -5.99 -4.31
C ALA A 243 -1.69 -7.01 -5.45
N PHE A 244 -1.56 -6.52 -6.69
CA PHE A 244 -1.46 -7.36 -7.88
C PHE A 244 -0.21 -8.27 -7.86
N CYS A 245 0.96 -7.72 -7.50
CA CYS A 245 2.22 -8.49 -7.51
C CYS A 245 2.26 -9.55 -6.41
N CYS A 246 1.74 -9.23 -5.23
CA CYS A 246 1.79 -10.11 -4.07
C CYS A 246 0.56 -11.02 -3.93
N GLY A 247 -0.46 -10.85 -4.76
CA GLY A 247 -1.66 -11.70 -4.76
C GLY A 247 -2.64 -11.37 -3.64
N THR A 248 -2.83 -10.09 -3.33
CA THR A 248 -3.76 -9.58 -2.30
C THR A 248 -4.80 -8.66 -2.90
N PHE A 249 -5.71 -8.15 -2.07
CA PHE A 249 -6.68 -7.13 -2.47
C PHE A 249 -6.17 -5.74 -2.11
N GLY A 250 -6.39 -4.75 -2.99
CA GLY A 250 -6.05 -3.37 -2.74
C GLY A 250 -7.09 -2.44 -3.34
N PHE A 251 -7.48 -1.40 -2.60
CA PHE A 251 -8.49 -0.44 -3.06
C PHE A 251 -7.96 0.98 -3.05
N LYS A 252 -7.96 1.61 -4.24
CA LYS A 252 -7.69 3.04 -4.40
C LYS A 252 -9.02 3.80 -4.38
N PRO A 253 -9.42 4.45 -3.28
CA PRO A 253 -10.65 5.23 -3.25
C PRO A 253 -10.59 6.42 -4.20
N SER A 254 -11.74 7.09 -4.37
CA SER A 254 -11.77 8.43 -4.93
C SER A 254 -10.96 9.38 -4.04
N VAL A 255 -10.34 10.38 -4.67
CA VAL A 255 -9.61 11.45 -3.98
C VAL A 255 -10.50 12.05 -2.89
N ASP A 256 -9.87 12.39 -1.76
CA ASP A 256 -10.50 13.04 -0.60
C ASP A 256 -11.58 12.23 0.15
N ARG A 257 -11.75 10.93 -0.15
CA ARG A 257 -12.65 10.06 0.63
C ARG A 257 -12.02 9.51 1.91
N VAL A 258 -10.71 9.30 1.88
CA VAL A 258 -9.90 8.86 3.02
C VAL A 258 -8.89 9.98 3.28
N PRO A 259 -8.74 10.45 4.54
CA PRO A 259 -7.75 11.47 4.89
C PRO A 259 -6.36 11.14 4.39
N PHE A 260 -5.70 12.14 3.80
CA PHE A 260 -4.34 12.02 3.28
C PHE A 260 -3.34 12.92 4.02
N GLY A 261 -3.81 13.93 4.76
CA GLY A 261 -2.99 14.90 5.45
C GLY A 261 -2.04 14.32 6.50
N GLY A 262 -1.12 15.16 6.98
CA GLY A 262 -0.22 14.81 8.08
C GLY A 262 0.77 13.68 7.79
N GLN A 263 1.01 13.36 6.51
CA GLN A 263 2.01 12.37 6.10
C GLN A 263 3.38 13.01 5.85
N THR A 264 4.44 12.26 6.07
CA THR A 264 5.77 12.63 5.55
C THR A 264 5.79 12.41 4.04
N ASN A 265 6.13 13.45 3.29
CA ASN A 265 6.21 13.40 1.82
C ASN A 265 7.50 14.09 1.32
N PRO A 266 8.00 13.73 0.11
CA PRO A 266 9.20 14.32 -0.47
C PRO A 266 8.89 15.43 -1.49
N VAL A 267 7.65 15.94 -1.52
CA VAL A 267 7.18 16.88 -2.54
C VAL A 267 7.03 18.28 -1.98
N LEU A 268 6.88 19.28 -2.86
CA LEU A 268 6.61 20.66 -2.46
C LEU A 268 5.20 20.80 -1.91
N ASP A 269 5.08 21.50 -0.79
CA ASP A 269 3.79 21.98 -0.31
C ASP A 269 3.13 22.88 -1.36
N GLY A 270 1.81 22.75 -1.50
CA GLY A 270 1.04 23.51 -2.50
C GLY A 270 1.09 22.94 -3.92
N TRP A 271 1.63 21.74 -4.13
CA TRP A 271 1.59 21.06 -5.42
C TRP A 271 0.15 20.81 -5.90
N THR A 272 -0.19 21.25 -7.11
CA THR A 272 -1.53 21.12 -7.71
C THR A 272 -1.50 20.22 -8.94
N GLY A 273 -1.77 18.93 -8.77
CA GLY A 273 -1.72 17.93 -9.85
C GLY A 273 -2.73 16.78 -9.70
N ILE A 274 -2.30 15.56 -10.02
CA ILE A 274 -3.05 14.33 -9.75
C ILE A 274 -2.91 13.99 -8.26
N MET A 275 -3.95 14.21 -7.47
CA MET A 275 -3.86 14.03 -6.03
C MET A 275 -3.65 12.54 -5.65
N PRO A 276 -2.69 12.23 -4.77
CA PRO A 276 -2.54 10.90 -4.19
C PRO A 276 -3.71 10.58 -3.24
N VAL A 277 -3.96 9.30 -3.01
CA VAL A 277 -4.94 8.85 -2.01
C VAL A 277 -4.32 7.85 -1.03
N ALA A 278 -4.89 7.76 0.16
CA ALA A 278 -4.67 6.66 1.08
C ALA A 278 -5.76 5.60 0.88
N GLY A 279 -5.42 4.32 1.09
CA GLY A 279 -6.39 3.24 0.94
C GLY A 279 -5.88 1.89 1.44
N PRO A 280 -6.78 0.91 1.60
CA PRO A 280 -6.46 -0.36 2.23
C PRO A 280 -5.82 -1.37 1.26
N LEU A 281 -4.92 -2.19 1.81
CA LEU A 281 -4.57 -3.52 1.30
C LEU A 281 -5.08 -4.57 2.28
N ALA A 282 -5.66 -5.67 1.78
CA ALA A 282 -6.27 -6.68 2.62
C ALA A 282 -6.25 -8.10 2.02
N GLN A 283 -6.65 -9.08 2.82
CA GLN A 283 -6.81 -10.49 2.44
C GLN A 283 -8.22 -10.84 1.90
N SER A 284 -9.20 -9.95 2.07
CA SER A 284 -10.55 -10.16 1.54
C SER A 284 -11.21 -8.85 1.06
N PRO A 285 -12.16 -8.91 0.11
CA PRO A 285 -12.93 -7.75 -0.30
C PRO A 285 -13.77 -7.14 0.84
N ARG A 286 -14.26 -7.97 1.78
CA ARG A 286 -15.06 -7.47 2.91
C ARG A 286 -14.20 -6.69 3.91
N ASP A 287 -12.92 -7.01 4.05
CA ASP A 287 -12.00 -6.22 4.86
C ASP A 287 -11.67 -4.86 4.22
N LEU A 288 -11.61 -4.76 2.90
CA LEU A 288 -11.52 -3.47 2.21
C LEU A 288 -12.75 -2.60 2.52
N ARG A 289 -13.95 -3.20 2.47
CA ARG A 289 -15.21 -2.51 2.81
C ARG A 289 -15.22 -2.08 4.28
N LEU A 290 -14.87 -2.96 5.21
CA LEU A 290 -14.77 -2.67 6.64
C LEU A 290 -13.90 -1.42 6.90
N PHE A 291 -12.72 -1.35 6.27
CA PHE A 291 -11.84 -0.19 6.39
C PHE A 291 -12.51 1.09 5.91
N LEU A 292 -13.05 1.08 4.68
CA LEU A 292 -13.64 2.27 4.07
C LEU A 292 -14.88 2.74 4.84
N GLU A 293 -15.76 1.82 5.24
CA GLU A 293 -16.93 2.12 6.07
C GLU A 293 -16.52 2.72 7.41
N THR A 294 -15.53 2.13 8.08
CA THR A 294 -15.03 2.66 9.36
C THR A 294 -14.52 4.09 9.20
N VAL A 295 -13.63 4.32 8.23
CA VAL A 295 -13.02 5.63 8.02
C VAL A 295 -14.03 6.68 7.59
N ILE A 296 -15.00 6.35 6.73
CA ILE A 296 -15.97 7.32 6.26
C ILE A 296 -17.03 7.61 7.34
N ASN A 297 -17.45 6.60 8.11
CA ASN A 297 -18.42 6.78 9.20
C ASN A 297 -17.84 7.51 10.42
N SER A 298 -16.51 7.57 10.56
CA SER A 298 -15.86 8.41 11.58
C SER A 298 -15.96 9.92 11.29
N LYS A 299 -16.54 10.30 10.14
CA LYS A 299 -16.66 11.69 9.66
C LYS A 299 -15.27 12.31 9.46
N PRO A 300 -14.48 11.81 8.48
CA PRO A 300 -13.07 12.14 8.33
C PRO A 300 -12.80 13.63 8.11
N TRP A 301 -13.78 14.38 7.59
CA TRP A 301 -13.75 15.84 7.45
C TRP A 301 -13.67 16.62 8.78
N ASN A 302 -13.89 15.95 9.93
CA ASN A 302 -13.63 16.53 11.25
C ASN A 302 -12.16 16.37 11.70
N TYR A 303 -11.39 15.51 11.03
CA TYR A 303 -9.99 15.22 11.33
C TYR A 303 -9.04 15.85 10.31
N ASP A 304 -9.45 15.91 9.04
CA ASP A 304 -8.63 16.39 7.94
C ASP A 304 -9.42 17.33 7.04
N TYR A 305 -8.88 18.53 6.80
CA TYR A 305 -9.50 19.56 5.98
C TYR A 305 -9.57 19.17 4.50
N THR A 306 -8.76 18.21 4.04
CA THR A 306 -8.83 17.73 2.67
C THR A 306 -9.95 16.72 2.46
N ALA A 307 -10.49 16.11 3.53
CA ALA A 307 -11.50 15.07 3.38
C ALA A 307 -12.87 15.66 2.99
N LEU A 308 -13.50 15.10 1.97
CA LEU A 308 -14.83 15.49 1.53
C LEU A 308 -15.87 15.12 2.59
N ALA A 309 -16.72 16.11 2.92
CA ALA A 309 -17.83 15.96 3.85
C ALA A 309 -19.00 15.16 3.26
N MET A 310 -18.74 13.93 2.84
CA MET A 310 -19.70 13.06 2.17
C MET A 310 -19.77 11.71 2.91
N PRO A 311 -20.90 11.38 3.56
CA PRO A 311 -21.01 10.17 4.37
C PRO A 311 -20.94 8.89 3.54
N TRP A 312 -20.95 7.75 4.23
CA TRP A 312 -21.13 6.46 3.59
C TRP A 312 -22.56 6.37 3.07
N HIS A 313 -22.70 6.11 1.78
CA HIS A 313 -24.00 5.86 1.16
C HIS A 313 -24.09 4.37 0.87
N PRO A 314 -24.91 3.60 1.61
CA PRO A 314 -25.16 2.22 1.25
C PRO A 314 -25.79 2.19 -0.14
N VAL A 315 -25.19 1.41 -1.04
CA VAL A 315 -25.72 1.19 -2.38
C VAL A 315 -26.67 0.00 -2.31
N GLU A 316 -27.82 0.10 -2.96
CA GLU A 316 -28.74 -1.02 -3.11
C GLU A 316 -28.06 -2.16 -3.88
N GLU A 317 -28.13 -3.37 -3.33
CA GLU A 317 -27.54 -4.55 -3.98
C GLU A 317 -28.33 -4.89 -5.25
N LYS A 318 -27.68 -4.75 -6.40
CA LYS A 318 -28.24 -5.15 -7.68
C LYS A 318 -27.98 -6.64 -7.91
N THR A 319 -29.02 -7.39 -8.25
CA THR A 319 -28.90 -8.79 -8.66
C THR A 319 -28.23 -8.94 -10.03
N THR A 320 -28.42 -7.96 -10.92
CA THR A 320 -27.79 -7.89 -12.23
C THR A 320 -27.04 -6.56 -12.39
N LEU A 321 -25.75 -6.63 -12.68
CA LEU A 321 -24.91 -5.48 -13.01
C LEU A 321 -24.72 -5.35 -14.52
N THR A 322 -24.53 -4.12 -14.99
CA THR A 322 -24.01 -3.83 -16.34
C THR A 322 -22.52 -3.56 -16.26
N ILE A 323 -21.72 -4.46 -16.83
CA ILE A 323 -20.27 -4.51 -16.66
C ILE A 323 -19.60 -4.21 -18.00
N GLY A 324 -18.88 -3.09 -18.06
CA GLY A 324 -17.97 -2.79 -19.17
C GLY A 324 -16.70 -3.63 -19.04
N VAL A 325 -16.22 -4.23 -20.12
CA VAL A 325 -14.99 -5.03 -20.12
C VAL A 325 -13.99 -4.49 -21.13
N ILE A 326 -12.78 -4.20 -20.67
CA ILE A 326 -11.61 -3.91 -21.49
C ILE A 326 -10.66 -5.10 -21.32
N PHE A 327 -10.36 -5.82 -22.39
CA PHE A 327 -9.43 -6.96 -22.32
C PHE A 327 -7.96 -6.52 -22.42
N GLU A 328 -7.69 -5.56 -23.29
CA GLU A 328 -6.37 -5.00 -23.51
C GLU A 328 -6.46 -3.67 -24.24
N CYS A 329 -5.44 -2.84 -24.03
CA CYS A 329 -5.17 -1.64 -24.79
C CYS A 329 -4.19 -1.98 -25.93
N PRO A 330 -4.47 -1.62 -27.19
CA PRO A 330 -3.61 -1.98 -28.33
C PRO A 330 -2.17 -1.50 -28.21
N THR A 331 -1.92 -0.37 -27.53
CA THR A 331 -0.56 0.16 -27.30
C THR A 331 0.19 -0.57 -26.19
N TRP A 332 -0.51 -1.28 -25.33
CA TRP A 332 0.05 -2.00 -24.18
C TRP A 332 -0.58 -3.39 -24.05
N PRO A 333 -0.30 -4.31 -25.00
CA PRO A 333 -0.91 -5.64 -25.01
C PRO A 333 -0.57 -6.40 -23.73
N VAL A 334 -1.53 -7.17 -23.23
CA VAL A 334 -1.39 -7.91 -21.97
C VAL A 334 -0.82 -9.32 -22.21
N GLN A 335 -0.07 -9.83 -21.23
CA GLN A 335 0.43 -11.21 -21.28
C GLN A 335 -0.73 -12.23 -21.36
N PRO A 336 -0.54 -13.39 -22.02
CA PRO A 336 -1.58 -14.41 -22.17
C PRO A 336 -2.22 -14.87 -20.86
N THR A 337 -1.45 -14.88 -19.76
CA THR A 337 -1.93 -15.22 -18.42
C THR A 337 -2.94 -14.22 -17.88
N ILE A 338 -2.71 -12.93 -18.10
CA ILE A 338 -3.62 -11.83 -17.71
C ILE A 338 -4.88 -11.86 -18.57
N LEU A 339 -4.72 -12.01 -19.89
CA LEU A 339 -5.86 -12.12 -20.80
C LEU A 339 -6.76 -13.31 -20.45
N ARG A 340 -6.16 -14.45 -20.13
CA ARG A 340 -6.88 -15.65 -19.67
C ARG A 340 -7.63 -15.38 -18.36
N ALA A 341 -7.02 -14.71 -17.40
CA ALA A 341 -7.67 -14.39 -16.13
C ALA A 341 -8.88 -13.47 -16.33
N LEU A 342 -8.75 -12.44 -17.17
CA LEU A 342 -9.85 -11.53 -17.50
C LEU A 342 -10.98 -12.24 -18.24
N LYS A 343 -10.68 -13.02 -19.29
CA LYS A 343 -11.70 -13.82 -20.00
C LYS A 343 -12.44 -14.76 -19.06
N THR A 344 -11.70 -15.45 -18.19
CA THR A 344 -12.29 -16.34 -17.17
C THR A 344 -13.22 -15.58 -16.22
N ALA A 345 -12.79 -14.41 -15.74
CA ALA A 345 -13.62 -13.58 -14.86
C ALA A 345 -14.87 -13.07 -15.59
N THR A 346 -14.73 -12.59 -16.83
CA THR A 346 -15.83 -12.14 -17.67
C THR A 346 -16.85 -13.26 -17.93
N ASP A 347 -16.40 -14.47 -18.23
CA ASP A 347 -17.30 -15.60 -18.47
C ASP A 347 -18.05 -16.01 -17.21
N LYS A 348 -17.37 -16.01 -16.04
CA LYS A 348 -18.04 -16.23 -14.75
C LYS A 348 -19.07 -15.16 -14.42
N LEU A 349 -18.78 -13.89 -14.70
CA LEU A 349 -19.73 -12.78 -14.50
C LEU A 349 -20.96 -12.92 -15.41
N LYS A 350 -20.77 -13.32 -16.68
CA LYS A 350 -21.89 -13.62 -17.60
C LYS A 350 -22.73 -14.80 -17.10
N GLN A 351 -22.08 -15.89 -16.66
CA GLN A 351 -22.75 -17.08 -16.12
C GLN A 351 -23.54 -16.78 -14.84
N ALA A 352 -23.09 -15.80 -14.04
CA ALA A 352 -23.80 -15.32 -12.86
C ALA A 352 -25.01 -14.41 -13.20
N GLY A 353 -25.31 -14.17 -14.48
CA GLY A 353 -26.47 -13.39 -14.92
C GLY A 353 -26.23 -11.88 -15.03
N HIS A 354 -24.98 -11.43 -15.05
CA HIS A 354 -24.65 -10.02 -15.30
C HIS A 354 -24.63 -9.68 -16.79
N THR A 355 -24.99 -8.45 -17.14
CA THR A 355 -24.89 -7.91 -18.49
C THR A 355 -23.45 -7.50 -18.75
N VAL A 356 -22.83 -8.02 -19.80
CA VAL A 356 -21.44 -7.66 -20.17
C VAL A 356 -21.40 -6.94 -21.50
N ILE A 357 -20.74 -5.78 -21.52
CA ILE A 357 -20.49 -4.95 -22.69
C ILE A 357 -18.98 -4.89 -22.93
N ILE A 358 -18.52 -5.37 -24.08
CA ILE A 358 -17.11 -5.22 -24.46
C ILE A 358 -16.87 -3.80 -24.93
N LEU A 359 -15.96 -3.09 -24.28
CA LEU A 359 -15.63 -1.71 -24.60
C LEU A 359 -14.47 -1.67 -25.60
N GLU A 360 -14.79 -1.45 -26.87
CA GLU A 360 -13.78 -1.34 -27.95
C GLU A 360 -13.22 0.08 -28.10
N LYS A 361 -13.96 1.09 -27.61
CA LYS A 361 -13.57 2.50 -27.66
C LYS A 361 -13.48 3.06 -26.24
N PHE A 362 -12.30 3.53 -25.87
CA PHE A 362 -12.01 4.14 -24.57
C PHE A 362 -10.85 5.12 -24.69
N PRO A 363 -10.69 6.06 -23.75
CA PRO A 363 -9.58 7.01 -23.78
C PRO A 363 -8.21 6.31 -23.81
N SER A 364 -7.26 6.88 -24.55
CA SER A 364 -5.93 6.26 -24.77
C SER A 364 -5.14 6.14 -23.47
N PHE A 365 -4.74 4.92 -23.10
CA PHE A 365 -3.91 4.68 -21.91
C PHE A 365 -2.50 5.23 -22.09
N ALA A 366 -1.98 5.23 -23.32
CA ALA A 366 -0.68 5.82 -23.62
C ALA A 366 -0.69 7.34 -23.38
N ALA A 367 -1.70 8.05 -23.90
CA ALA A 367 -1.83 9.50 -23.68
C ALA A 367 -2.13 9.83 -22.21
N ALA A 368 -2.98 9.05 -21.53
CA ALA A 368 -3.22 9.21 -20.10
C ALA A 368 -1.94 9.01 -19.26
N THR A 369 -1.11 8.02 -19.63
CA THR A 369 0.18 7.77 -18.97
C THR A 369 1.12 8.95 -19.17
N GLU A 370 1.27 9.43 -20.42
CA GLU A 370 2.12 10.59 -20.75
C GLU A 370 1.68 11.86 -20.01
N LEU A 371 0.37 12.14 -19.98
CA LEU A 371 -0.21 13.25 -19.23
C LEU A 371 0.02 13.10 -17.71
N SER A 372 -0.06 11.88 -17.18
CA SER A 372 0.16 11.63 -15.74
C SER A 372 1.61 11.91 -15.35
N TRP A 373 2.58 11.39 -16.11
CA TRP A 373 4.00 11.69 -15.91
C TRP A 373 4.30 13.18 -16.07
N SER A 374 3.57 13.81 -16.98
CA SER A 374 3.61 15.26 -17.14
C SER A 374 3.20 16.03 -15.87
N PHE A 375 2.18 15.56 -15.14
CA PHE A 375 1.83 16.14 -13.84
C PHE A 375 2.87 15.84 -12.76
N PHE A 376 3.45 14.64 -12.76
CA PHE A 376 4.46 14.26 -11.75
C PHE A 376 5.76 15.04 -11.91
N ASP A 377 6.10 15.44 -13.14
CA ASP A 377 7.31 16.20 -13.47
C ASP A 377 7.11 17.73 -13.44
N ILE A 378 6.02 18.24 -12.87
CA ILE A 378 5.78 19.70 -12.77
C ILE A 378 6.65 20.40 -11.73
N ASP A 379 7.24 19.65 -10.80
CA ASP A 379 8.23 20.21 -9.89
C ASP A 379 9.56 20.43 -10.63
N ASN A 380 9.68 21.60 -11.27
CA ASN A 380 10.89 22.03 -11.97
C ASN A 380 12.13 22.08 -11.05
N LYS A 381 11.96 22.12 -9.72
CA LYS A 381 13.08 22.13 -8.77
C LYS A 381 13.62 20.74 -8.46
N GLY A 382 12.92 19.67 -8.86
CA GLY A 382 13.32 18.29 -8.56
C GLY A 382 13.49 18.04 -7.06
N THR A 383 12.53 18.50 -6.25
CA THR A 383 12.64 18.53 -4.77
C THR A 383 12.92 17.14 -4.19
N GLY A 384 12.25 16.11 -4.70
CA GLY A 384 12.53 14.72 -4.33
C GLY A 384 14.00 14.35 -4.57
N PHE A 385 14.56 14.67 -5.74
CA PHE A 385 15.96 14.37 -6.06
C PHE A 385 16.94 15.13 -5.17
N LYS A 386 16.65 16.38 -4.82
CA LYS A 386 17.47 17.16 -3.87
C LYS A 386 17.58 16.51 -2.50
N HIS A 387 16.55 15.79 -2.05
CA HIS A 387 16.63 15.02 -0.81
C HIS A 387 17.60 13.83 -0.90
N ILE A 388 17.78 13.24 -2.09
CA ILE A 388 18.81 12.23 -2.35
C ILE A 388 20.20 12.89 -2.35
N GLU A 389 20.36 13.99 -3.10
CA GLU A 389 21.62 14.73 -3.19
C GLU A 389 22.13 15.24 -1.84
N ALA A 390 21.20 15.62 -0.95
CA ALA A 390 21.49 16.15 0.38
C ALA A 390 22.28 15.15 1.25
N SER A 391 22.00 13.86 1.14
CA SER A 391 22.74 12.79 1.84
C SER A 391 23.96 12.31 1.04
N GLY A 392 23.92 12.43 -0.29
CA GLY A 392 24.93 11.85 -1.18
C GLY A 392 24.75 10.35 -1.40
N GLU A 393 23.57 9.80 -1.09
CA GLU A 393 23.23 8.42 -1.42
C GLU A 393 23.07 8.24 -2.94
N PRO A 394 23.39 7.07 -3.51
CA PRO A 394 23.17 6.81 -4.92
C PRO A 394 21.69 6.56 -5.21
N TRP A 395 21.30 6.70 -6.48
CA TRP A 395 20.00 6.24 -6.92
C TRP A 395 19.96 4.71 -6.98
N VAL A 396 18.87 4.13 -6.50
CA VAL A 396 18.58 2.69 -6.72
C VAL A 396 18.27 2.42 -8.19
N THR A 397 18.41 1.18 -8.64
CA THR A 397 18.29 0.82 -10.05
C THR A 397 16.91 1.16 -10.62
N SER A 398 15.84 0.80 -9.92
CA SER A 398 14.47 1.12 -10.34
C SER A 398 14.22 2.63 -10.53
N VAL A 399 14.83 3.51 -9.74
CA VAL A 399 14.74 4.97 -9.90
C VAL A 399 15.51 5.43 -11.14
N LYS A 400 16.72 4.91 -11.37
CA LYS A 400 17.51 5.21 -12.59
C LYS A 400 16.75 4.81 -13.86
N ASP A 401 16.19 3.61 -13.87
CA ASP A 401 15.44 3.08 -15.00
C ASP A 401 14.14 3.84 -15.25
N MET A 402 13.48 4.30 -14.17
CA MET A 402 12.26 5.10 -14.26
C MET A 402 12.51 6.48 -14.89
N TYR A 403 13.65 7.09 -14.58
CA TYR A 403 13.99 8.44 -15.00
C TYR A 403 15.14 8.44 -16.02
N THR A 404 14.98 7.67 -17.09
CA THR A 404 15.87 7.69 -18.27
C THR A 404 15.11 8.30 -19.48
N PRO A 405 15.54 9.44 -20.05
CA PRO A 405 16.76 10.19 -19.70
C PRO A 405 16.68 10.86 -18.32
N PRO A 406 17.84 11.16 -17.69
CA PRO A 406 17.92 11.79 -16.38
C PRO A 406 17.07 13.08 -16.28
N PRO A 407 16.63 13.48 -15.06
CA PRO A 407 15.84 14.70 -14.89
C PRO A 407 16.55 15.97 -15.35
N GLU A 408 17.88 15.97 -15.40
CA GLU A 408 18.66 17.08 -15.94
C GLU A 408 18.30 17.31 -17.41
N GLY A 409 17.79 18.51 -17.72
CA GLY A 409 17.35 18.89 -19.08
C GLY A 409 15.88 18.65 -19.37
N ARG A 410 15.06 18.28 -18.38
CA ARG A 410 13.60 18.34 -18.51
C ARG A 410 13.15 19.76 -18.85
N LYS A 411 12.12 19.86 -19.70
CA LYS A 411 11.48 21.13 -20.03
C LYS A 411 10.81 21.68 -18.76
N ASP A 412 11.24 22.86 -18.34
CA ASP A 412 10.54 23.62 -17.31
C ASP A 412 9.09 23.86 -17.74
N ARG A 413 8.15 23.48 -16.87
CA ARG A 413 6.72 23.71 -17.10
C ARG A 413 6.33 25.07 -16.56
N SER A 414 5.62 25.84 -17.39
CA SER A 414 5.00 27.10 -17.02
C SER A 414 3.61 26.88 -16.42
N LEU A 415 3.03 27.95 -15.85
CA LEU A 415 1.62 27.95 -15.45
C LEU A 415 0.67 27.69 -16.64
N GLY A 416 1.04 28.14 -17.84
CA GLY A 416 0.28 27.86 -19.06
C GLY A 416 0.24 26.36 -19.39
N ASP A 417 1.40 25.69 -19.33
CA ASP A 417 1.47 24.23 -19.54
C ASP A 417 0.57 23.48 -18.54
N LEU A 418 0.52 23.93 -17.26
CA LEU A 418 -0.39 23.36 -16.26
C LEU A 418 -1.88 23.54 -16.63
N PHE A 419 -2.26 24.68 -17.18
CA PHE A 419 -3.64 24.90 -17.62
C PHE A 419 -4.01 24.00 -18.79
N ASP A 420 -3.13 23.87 -19.78
CA ASP A 420 -3.33 22.99 -20.93
C ASP A 420 -3.46 21.52 -20.48
N MET A 421 -2.57 21.06 -19.60
CA MET A 421 -2.64 19.72 -18.99
C MET A 421 -3.93 19.49 -18.20
N ASN A 422 -4.42 20.52 -17.50
CA ASN A 422 -5.68 20.44 -16.78
C ASN A 422 -6.88 20.31 -17.73
N GLU A 423 -6.87 21.02 -18.86
CA GLU A 423 -7.88 20.88 -19.90
C GLU A 423 -7.88 19.46 -20.49
N GLU A 424 -6.71 18.92 -20.82
CA GLU A 424 -6.58 17.55 -21.31
C GLU A 424 -7.11 16.53 -20.30
N ARG A 425 -6.75 16.67 -19.01
CA ARG A 425 -7.28 15.82 -17.93
C ARG A 425 -8.80 15.92 -17.81
N LEU A 426 -9.37 17.12 -17.98
CA LEU A 426 -10.83 17.30 -17.97
C LEU A 426 -11.49 16.58 -19.15
N GLN A 427 -10.84 16.54 -20.31
CA GLN A 427 -11.34 15.79 -21.46
C GLN A 427 -11.39 14.28 -21.18
N PHE A 428 -10.32 13.70 -20.60
CA PHE A 428 -10.34 12.30 -20.15
C PHE A 428 -11.50 11.99 -19.19
N ARG A 429 -11.77 12.89 -18.24
CA ARG A 429 -12.89 12.72 -17.28
C ARG A 429 -14.26 12.76 -17.98
N LYS A 430 -14.44 13.68 -18.94
CA LYS A 430 -15.67 13.78 -19.73
C LYS A 430 -15.90 12.51 -20.56
N ASP A 431 -14.85 11.99 -21.20
CA ASP A 431 -14.94 10.82 -22.06
C ASP A 431 -15.26 9.55 -21.25
N TRP A 432 -14.62 9.34 -20.10
CA TRP A 432 -14.98 8.24 -19.20
C TRP A 432 -16.41 8.35 -18.69
N MET A 433 -16.85 9.54 -18.25
CA MET A 433 -18.23 9.76 -17.81
C MET A 433 -19.23 9.41 -18.92
N LYS A 434 -18.97 9.84 -20.16
CA LYS A 434 -19.79 9.53 -21.33
C LYS A 434 -19.90 8.02 -21.54
N ILE A 435 -18.80 7.28 -21.46
CA ILE A 435 -18.80 5.80 -21.58
C ILE A 435 -19.70 5.16 -20.53
N PHE A 436 -19.60 5.59 -19.26
CA PHE A 436 -20.45 5.07 -18.18
C PHE A 436 -21.93 5.36 -18.44
N VAL A 437 -22.27 6.61 -18.78
CA VAL A 437 -23.66 7.04 -18.94
C VAL A 437 -24.32 6.42 -20.17
N GLU A 438 -23.66 6.45 -21.33
CA GLU A 438 -24.23 5.94 -22.58
C GLU A 438 -24.45 4.43 -22.57
N ASN A 439 -23.55 3.68 -21.93
CA ASN A 439 -23.65 2.23 -21.80
C ASN A 439 -24.37 1.79 -20.52
N LYS A 440 -24.81 2.74 -19.67
CA LYS A 440 -25.45 2.49 -18.36
C LYS A 440 -24.61 1.54 -17.48
N LEU A 441 -23.29 1.74 -17.48
CA LEU A 441 -22.36 0.88 -16.75
C LEU A 441 -22.48 1.08 -15.24
N ASP A 442 -22.43 -0.02 -14.49
CA ASP A 442 -22.22 -0.01 -13.05
C ASP A 442 -20.73 -0.02 -12.71
N VAL A 443 -19.93 -0.78 -13.47
CA VAL A 443 -18.50 -0.97 -13.24
C VAL A 443 -17.78 -1.30 -14.54
N ILE A 444 -16.47 -1.04 -14.57
CA ILE A 444 -15.57 -1.50 -15.62
C ILE A 444 -14.60 -2.53 -15.03
N VAL A 445 -14.45 -3.66 -15.71
CA VAL A 445 -13.41 -4.66 -15.48
C VAL A 445 -12.33 -4.49 -16.55
N ALA A 446 -11.10 -4.25 -16.11
CA ALA A 446 -9.93 -4.04 -16.96
C ALA A 446 -8.69 -4.72 -16.36
N PRO A 447 -7.60 -4.93 -17.13
CA PRO A 447 -6.35 -5.42 -16.56
C PRO A 447 -5.84 -4.45 -15.49
N GLY A 448 -5.31 -4.97 -14.38
CA GLY A 448 -4.57 -4.17 -13.41
C GLY A 448 -3.11 -3.91 -13.81
N SER A 449 -2.61 -4.67 -14.80
CA SER A 449 -1.26 -4.61 -15.36
C SER A 449 -1.24 -5.37 -16.69
N HIS A 450 -0.35 -5.02 -17.61
CA HIS A 450 -0.08 -5.81 -18.82
C HIS A 450 0.81 -7.03 -18.58
N LYS A 451 1.44 -7.13 -17.41
CA LYS A 451 2.38 -8.19 -17.05
C LYS A 451 2.05 -8.74 -15.67
N THR A 452 2.41 -10.00 -15.43
CA THR A 452 2.53 -10.55 -14.06
C THR A 452 3.67 -9.88 -13.29
N ALA A 453 3.84 -10.20 -11.99
CA ALA A 453 5.02 -9.74 -11.25
C ALA A 453 6.30 -10.10 -12.02
N VAL A 454 7.17 -9.11 -12.19
CA VAL A 454 8.37 -9.20 -13.03
C VAL A 454 9.64 -9.32 -12.19
N PRO A 455 10.79 -9.70 -12.76
CA PRO A 455 12.07 -9.56 -12.07
C PRO A 455 12.27 -8.15 -11.52
N HIS A 456 13.02 -8.06 -10.42
CA HIS A 456 13.35 -6.78 -9.80
C HIS A 456 13.87 -5.75 -10.82
N ASP A 457 13.54 -4.49 -10.61
CA ASP A 457 13.92 -3.34 -11.44
C ASP A 457 13.29 -3.30 -12.85
N THR A 458 12.53 -4.33 -13.27
CA THR A 458 12.03 -4.43 -14.65
C THR A 458 10.54 -4.06 -14.85
N PHE A 459 9.84 -3.57 -13.81
CA PHE A 459 8.41 -3.23 -13.90
C PHE A 459 8.16 -2.09 -14.89
N ARG A 460 8.94 -1.01 -14.77
CA ARG A 460 8.86 0.22 -15.57
C ARG A 460 7.45 0.85 -15.51
N MET A 461 6.95 1.36 -16.64
CA MET A 461 5.66 2.04 -16.75
C MET A 461 4.47 1.13 -16.44
N PRO A 462 3.55 1.56 -15.56
CA PRO A 462 2.27 0.88 -15.30
C PRO A 462 1.08 1.58 -16.03
N PRO A 463 0.82 1.30 -17.32
CA PRO A 463 -0.18 2.04 -18.11
C PRO A 463 -1.65 1.71 -17.77
N TYR A 464 -1.89 0.71 -16.92
CA TYR A 464 -3.22 0.20 -16.57
C TYR A 464 -3.73 0.68 -15.20
N THR A 465 -2.95 1.51 -14.51
CA THR A 465 -3.24 1.95 -13.14
C THR A 465 -3.52 3.43 -13.07
#